data_AF-A0A168RCN5-F1
#
_entry.id   AF-A0A168RCN5-F1
#
_cell.length_a   1.000
_cell.length_b   1.000
_cell.length_c   1.000
_cell.angle_alpha   90.00
_cell.angle_beta   90.00
_cell.angle_gamma   90.00
#
_symmetry.space_group_name_H-M   'P 1'
#
loop_
_entity.id
_entity.type
_entity.pdbx_description
1 polymer ?
#
loop_
_entity_poly.entity_id
_entity_poly.type
_entity_poly.pdbx_seq_one_letter_code
_entity_poly.pdbx_strand_id
1 'polypeptide(L)'
;MYKKGDILFGQIKKIADTGLTVKIGHNVTFFIPLANISDSKKIHVLSDFKLNEKINFVAQDFYPEKNFGLGNFKLNHPRYCNSPFTDRLNHTKHGFETLFNSIEKDLKSE
;
A
#
# COMPACT_ATOMS: atom_id res chain seq x y z
N MET A 1 -7.16 19.52 7.51
CA MET A 1 -6.72 18.50 8.49
C MET A 1 -6.70 17.17 7.78
N TYR A 2 -5.62 16.39 7.88
CA TYR A 2 -5.44 15.15 7.11
C TYR A 2 -6.33 14.02 7.63
N LYS A 3 -6.88 13.22 6.72
CA LYS A 3 -7.75 12.08 7.02
C LYS A 3 -7.10 10.76 6.59
N LYS A 4 -7.53 9.67 7.22
CA LYS A 4 -7.13 8.32 6.82
C LYS A 4 -7.56 8.07 5.37
N GLY A 5 -6.61 7.60 4.56
CA GLY A 5 -6.78 7.34 3.13
C GLY A 5 -6.30 8.48 2.23
N ASP A 6 -6.00 9.68 2.76
CA ASP A 6 -5.50 10.79 1.95
C ASP A 6 -4.15 10.43 1.32
N ILE A 7 -3.96 10.75 0.04
CA ILE A 7 -2.65 10.66 -0.62
C ILE A 7 -1.92 11.97 -0.36
N LEU A 8 -0.79 11.88 0.34
CA LEU A 8 0.02 13.01 0.75
C LEU A 8 1.37 12.99 0.05
N PHE A 9 1.94 14.17 -0.14
CA PHE A 9 3.28 14.38 -0.71
C PHE A 9 4.15 15.04 0.34
N GLY A 10 5.34 14.49 0.57
CA GLY A 10 6.25 15.02 1.57
C GLY A 10 7.70 14.75 1.22
N GLN A 11 8.60 15.40 1.97
CA GLN A 11 10.03 15.31 1.77
C GLN A 11 10.66 14.45 2.87
N ILE A 12 11.49 13.48 2.50
CA ILE A 12 12.21 12.62 3.45
C ILE A 12 13.22 13.47 4.22
N LYS A 13 13.13 13.46 5.56
CA LYS A 13 14.06 14.16 6.46
C LYS A 13 14.95 13.23 7.24
N LYS A 14 14.53 11.98 7.46
CA LYS A 14 15.34 10.97 8.12
C LYS A 14 15.04 9.60 7.53
N ILE A 15 16.09 8.83 7.33
CA ILE A 15 16.04 7.40 6.99
C ILE A 15 16.66 6.67 8.17
N ALA A 16 15.93 5.71 8.73
CA ALA A 16 16.38 4.86 9.82
C ALA A 16 15.96 3.41 9.54
N ASP A 17 16.60 2.45 10.20
CA ASP A 17 16.28 1.03 10.03
C ASP A 17 14.83 0.69 10.38
N THR A 18 14.21 1.51 11.23
CA THR A 18 12.80 1.37 11.63
C THR A 18 11.81 1.96 10.61
N GLY A 19 12.26 2.83 9.69
CA GLY A 19 11.40 3.47 8.70
C GLY A 19 11.85 4.86 8.25
N LEU A 20 10.94 5.59 7.62
CA LEU A 20 11.17 6.92 7.04
C LEU A 20 10.43 8.00 7.84
N THR A 21 11.11 9.11 8.11
CA THR A 21 10.46 10.34 8.59
C THR A 21 10.32 11.31 7.44
N VAL A 22 9.07 11.67 7.14
CA VAL A 22 8.69 12.53 6.02
C VAL A 22 8.07 13.81 6.56
N LYS A 23 8.58 14.96 6.14
CA LYS A 23 8.00 16.26 6.49
C LYS A 23 7.07 16.71 5.38
N ILE A 24 5.85 17.04 5.77
CA ILE A 24 4.86 17.71 4.92
C ILE A 24 4.88 19.19 5.30
N GLY A 25 4.38 20.06 4.42
CA GLY A 25 4.23 21.49 4.71
C GLY A 25 3.55 21.78 6.06
N HIS A 26 3.66 23.03 6.53
CA HIS A 26 3.07 23.49 7.80
C HIS A 26 3.60 22.77 9.06
N ASN A 27 4.86 22.34 9.03
CA ASN A 27 5.54 21.70 10.16
C ASN A 27 4.94 20.35 10.60
N VAL A 28 4.18 19.70 9.73
CA VAL A 28 3.60 18.38 9.98
C VAL A 28 4.60 17.29 9.62
N THR A 29 4.72 16.28 10.47
CA THR A 29 5.66 15.16 10.29
C THR A 29 4.91 13.85 10.22
N PHE A 30 5.24 13.02 9.24
CA PHE A 30 4.73 11.65 9.14
C PHE A 30 5.87 10.66 9.32
N PHE A 31 5.59 9.58 10.04
CA PHE A 31 6.47 8.43 10.12
C PHE A 31 5.88 7.27 9.32
N ILE A 32 6.69 6.67 8.46
CA ILE A 32 6.34 5.49 7.66
C ILE A 32 7.18 4.32 8.19
N PRO A 33 6.60 3.42 8.98
CA PRO A 33 7.30 2.23 9.49
C PRO A 33 7.81 1.35 8.34
N LEU A 34 8.91 0.62 8.55
CA LEU A 34 9.46 -0.30 7.54
C LEU A 34 8.42 -1.28 6.97
N ALA A 35 7.55 -1.81 7.85
CA ALA A 35 6.45 -2.70 7.46
C ALA A 35 5.45 -2.06 6.48
N ASN A 36 5.34 -0.73 6.49
CA ASN A 36 4.50 0.06 5.61
C ASN A 36 5.24 0.58 4.36
N ILE A 37 6.54 0.30 4.23
CA ILE A 37 7.35 0.63 3.05
C ILE A 37 7.35 -0.54 2.07
N SER A 38 7.54 -1.77 2.56
CA SER A 38 7.48 -2.98 1.74
C SER A 38 7.13 -4.21 2.56
N ASP A 39 6.50 -5.21 1.92
CA ASP A 39 6.33 -6.55 2.50
C ASP A 39 7.59 -7.42 2.38
N SER A 40 8.52 -7.01 1.53
CA SER A 40 9.75 -7.76 1.31
C SER A 40 10.67 -7.54 2.49
N LYS A 41 11.10 -8.64 3.14
CA LYS A 41 12.16 -8.61 4.17
C LYS A 41 13.55 -8.25 3.60
N LYS A 42 13.63 -7.79 2.35
CA LYS A 42 14.89 -7.39 1.73
C LYS A 42 15.44 -6.18 2.49
N ILE A 43 16.60 -6.38 3.10
CA ILE A 43 17.35 -5.38 3.86
C ILE A 43 17.61 -4.10 3.02
N HIS A 44 17.61 -4.23 1.69
CA HIS A 44 17.90 -3.15 0.75
C HIS A 44 16.71 -2.26 0.35
N VAL A 45 15.50 -2.45 0.89
CA VAL A 45 14.37 -1.57 0.51
C VAL A 45 14.64 -0.11 0.86
N LEU A 46 15.33 0.14 1.98
CA LEU A 46 15.68 1.51 2.39
C LEU A 46 16.73 2.17 1.49
N SER A 47 17.55 1.40 0.76
CA SER A 47 18.56 1.97 -0.15
C SER A 47 17.97 2.62 -1.40
N ASP A 48 16.69 2.38 -1.69
CA ASP A 48 15.98 3.02 -2.79
C ASP A 48 15.63 4.49 -2.49
N PHE A 49 15.68 4.89 -1.21
CA PHE A 49 15.28 6.22 -0.75
C PHE A 49 16.48 7.12 -0.46
N LYS A 50 16.33 8.42 -0.74
CA LYS A 50 17.36 9.43 -0.46
C LYS A 50 16.86 10.53 0.48
N LEU A 51 17.78 11.08 1.27
CA LEU A 51 17.47 12.28 2.06
C LEU A 51 17.04 13.42 1.13
N ASN A 52 16.05 14.19 1.59
CA ASN A 52 15.44 15.30 0.87
C ASN A 52 14.68 14.92 -0.42
N GLU A 53 14.49 13.64 -0.71
CA GLU A 53 13.64 13.17 -1.80
C GLU A 53 12.16 13.46 -1.51
N LYS A 54 11.39 13.79 -2.55
CA LYS A 54 9.94 13.95 -2.45
C LYS A 54 9.27 12.63 -2.78
N ILE A 55 8.44 12.14 -1.87
CA ILE A 55 7.67 10.91 -2.04
C ILE A 55 6.19 11.15 -1.77
N ASN A 56 5.35 10.30 -2.35
CA ASN A 56 3.93 10.23 -2.04
C ASN A 56 3.61 8.97 -1.24
N PHE A 57 2.67 9.09 -0.32
CA PHE A 57 2.25 8.01 0.57
C PHE A 57 0.80 8.23 1.03
N VAL A 58 0.17 7.17 1.53
CA VAL A 58 -1.20 7.21 2.05
C VAL A 58 -1.17 7.51 3.55
N ALA A 59 -1.97 8.47 4.02
CA ALA A 59 -2.15 8.72 5.43
C ALA A 59 -2.93 7.57 6.08
N GLN A 60 -2.32 6.90 7.06
CA GLN A 60 -2.98 5.84 7.82
C GLN A 60 -3.71 6.42 9.02
N ASP A 61 -3.01 7.24 9.81
CA ASP A 61 -3.56 7.93 10.98
C ASP A 61 -2.88 9.30 11.14
N PHE A 62 -3.58 10.26 11.76
CA PHE A 62 -3.06 11.60 12.03
C PHE A 62 -3.46 12.07 13.42
N TYR A 63 -2.50 12.65 14.14
CA TYR A 63 -2.62 13.15 15.50
C TYR A 63 -2.40 14.68 15.51
N PRO A 64 -3.48 15.49 15.44
CA PRO A 64 -3.39 16.95 15.32
C PRO A 64 -2.60 17.61 16.45
N GLU A 65 -2.79 17.15 17.69
CA GLU A 65 -2.14 17.67 18.90
C GLU A 65 -0.61 17.69 18.78
N LYS A 66 -0.03 16.72 18.05
CA LYS A 66 1.41 16.55 17.90
C LYS A 66 1.92 16.96 16.52
N ASN A 67 1.04 17.40 15.62
CA ASN A 67 1.34 17.55 14.19
C ASN A 67 2.08 16.34 13.61
N PHE A 68 1.66 15.14 14.06
CA PHE A 68 2.32 13.88 13.73
C PHE A 68 1.34 12.92 13.10
N GLY A 69 1.78 12.11 12.14
CA GLY A 69 0.95 11.09 11.53
C GLY A 69 1.72 9.81 11.18
N LEU A 70 0.95 8.75 10.92
CA LEU A 70 1.44 7.49 10.38
C LEU A 70 1.11 7.42 8.90
N GLY A 71 2.12 7.06 8.11
CA GLY A 71 1.99 6.91 6.66
C GLY A 71 2.17 5.47 6.20
N ASN A 72 1.69 5.21 5.00
CA ASN A 72 1.85 3.94 4.30
C ASN A 72 2.24 4.16 2.85
N PHE A 73 3.43 3.71 2.49
CA PHE A 73 4.01 3.91 1.17
C PHE A 73 3.59 2.79 0.21
N LYS A 74 3.72 1.52 0.62
CA LYS A 74 3.42 0.36 -0.26
C LYS A 74 1.97 0.32 -0.76
N LEU A 75 1.02 0.92 -0.04
CA LEU A 75 -0.38 0.99 -0.47
C LEU A 75 -0.56 1.70 -1.83
N ASN A 76 0.28 2.70 -2.13
CA ASN A 76 0.21 3.41 -3.41
C ASN A 76 1.26 2.94 -4.42
N HIS A 77 2.13 2.01 -4.02
CA HIS A 77 3.27 1.55 -4.82
C HIS A 77 3.31 0.01 -4.88
N PRO A 78 2.54 -0.61 -5.79
CA PRO A 78 2.40 -2.07 -5.89
C PRO A 78 3.72 -2.83 -6.00
N ARG A 79 4.78 -2.21 -6.57
CA ARG A 79 6.12 -2.80 -6.67
C ARG A 79 6.71 -3.19 -5.31
N TYR A 80 6.31 -2.52 -4.24
CA TYR A 80 6.82 -2.78 -2.89
C TYR A 80 5.91 -3.74 -2.10
N CYS A 81 4.79 -4.17 -2.68
CA CYS A 81 3.83 -5.09 -2.08
C CYS A 81 4.07 -6.51 -2.65
N ASN A 82 4.33 -7.50 -1.79
CA ASN A 82 4.55 -8.88 -2.27
C ASN A 82 3.24 -9.56 -2.66
N SER A 83 2.13 -9.15 -2.06
CA SER A 83 0.79 -9.62 -2.36
C SER A 83 -0.12 -8.40 -2.52
N PRO A 84 -0.12 -7.74 -3.69
CA PRO A 84 -0.93 -6.54 -3.93
C PRO A 84 -2.44 -6.80 -3.74
N PHE A 85 -2.84 -8.07 -3.76
CA PHE A 85 -4.18 -8.52 -3.50
C PHE A 85 -4.17 -9.43 -2.26
N THR A 86 -4.76 -8.95 -1.18
CA THR A 86 -5.16 -9.79 -0.03
C THR A 86 -6.56 -10.35 -0.23
N ASP A 87 -7.35 -9.72 -1.11
CA ASP A 87 -8.66 -10.21 -1.48
C ASP A 87 -8.51 -11.52 -2.25
N ARG A 88 -9.09 -12.57 -1.67
CA ARG A 88 -9.25 -13.83 -2.38
C ARG A 88 -10.33 -13.63 -3.43
N LEU A 89 -10.14 -14.19 -4.62
CA LEU A 89 -11.23 -14.30 -5.57
C LEU A 89 -12.36 -15.09 -4.89
N ASN A 90 -13.47 -14.43 -4.63
CA ASN A 90 -14.66 -15.09 -4.16
C ASN A 90 -15.21 -15.95 -5.30
N HIS A 91 -15.76 -17.12 -4.97
CA HIS A 91 -16.50 -17.90 -5.96
C HIS A 91 -17.66 -17.07 -6.51
N THR A 92 -17.85 -17.09 -7.81
CA THR A 92 -19.07 -16.57 -8.45
C THR A 92 -20.28 -17.30 -7.86
N LYS A 93 -21.45 -16.65 -7.85
CA LYS A 93 -22.70 -17.21 -7.29
C LYS A 93 -23.01 -18.64 -7.77
N HIS A 94 -22.61 -18.98 -9.00
CA HIS A 94 -22.81 -20.29 -9.63
C HIS A 94 -21.50 -21.05 -9.92
N GLY A 95 -20.36 -20.59 -9.38
CA GLY A 95 -19.06 -21.18 -9.64
C GLY A 95 -18.81 -21.41 -11.14
N PHE A 96 -18.42 -22.64 -11.47
CA PHE A 96 -18.24 -23.13 -12.85
C PHE A 96 -19.44 -23.96 -13.35
N GLU A 97 -20.55 -24.07 -12.61
CA GLU A 97 -21.70 -24.91 -12.98
C GLU A 97 -22.32 -24.46 -14.31
N THR A 98 -22.45 -23.14 -14.51
CA THR A 98 -22.97 -22.59 -15.77
C THR A 98 -22.09 -22.96 -16.97
N LEU A 99 -20.76 -22.92 -16.78
CA LEU A 99 -19.81 -23.31 -17.82
C LEU A 99 -19.87 -24.82 -18.08
N PHE A 100 -19.91 -25.63 -17.03
CA PHE A 100 -20.02 -27.08 -17.12
C PHE A 100 -21.29 -27.51 -17.86
N ASN A 101 -22.44 -26.94 -17.50
CA ASN A 101 -23.72 -27.23 -18.14
C ASN A 101 -23.75 -26.82 -19.63
N SER A 102 -23.04 -25.74 -20.00
CA SER A 102 -22.89 -25.35 -21.40
C SER A 102 -22.10 -26.41 -22.17
N ILE A 103 -20.95 -26.83 -21.65
CA ILE A 103 -20.09 -27.83 -22.29
C ILE A 103 -20.83 -29.17 -22.42
N GLU A 104 -21.54 -29.61 -21.39
CA GLU A 104 -22.36 -30.83 -21.48
C GLU A 104 -23.44 -30.75 -22.54
N LYS A 105 -24.08 -29.57 -22.69
CA LYS A 105 -25.11 -29.37 -23.71
C LYS A 105 -24.49 -29.48 -25.10
N ASP A 106 -23.33 -28.86 -25.30
CA ASP A 106 -22.62 -28.87 -26.58
C ASP A 106 -22.19 -30.30 -26.96
N LEU A 107 -21.64 -31.07 -26.00
CA LEU A 107 -21.27 -32.48 -26.19
C LEU A 107 -22.46 -33.42 -26.47
N LYS A 108 -23.65 -33.09 -25.95
CA LYS A 108 -24.88 -33.88 -26.17
C LYS A 108 -25.60 -33.50 -27.47
N SER A 109 -25.23 -32.38 -28.08
CA SER A 109 -25.77 -31.91 -29.36
C SER A 109 -24.96 -32.35 -30.58
N GLU A 110 -23.81 -33.00 -30.38
CA GLU A 110 -23.06 -33.78 -31.38
C GLU A 110 -23.53 -35.25 -31.39
#